data_AF-A0A958XX95-F1
#
_entry.id   AF-A0A958XX95-F1
#
_cell.length_a   1.000
_cell.length_b   1.000
_cell.length_c   1.000
_cell.angle_alpha   90.00
_cell.angle_beta   90.00
_cell.angle_gamma   90.00
#
_symmetry.space_group_name_H-M   'P 1'
#
loop_
_entity.id
_entity.type
_entity.pdbx_description
1 polymer ?
#
loop_
_entity_poly.entity_id
_entity_poly.type
_entity_poly.pdbx_seq_one_letter_code
_entity_poly.pdbx_strand_id
1 'polypeptide(L)'
;VLLGSFVSLKKPLEKSELASTLQLINRASDLSFMAVSVYKFKWCDLVFAPSTLWQFGIFDTKKVDEIYQAGYEHACRKMDKLMAILEVVQQGTMRRPETGATEKEIPGEDGDSKPGTWRSKLKGLLL
;
A
#
# COMPACT_ATOMS: atom_id res chain seq x y z
N VAL A 1 -1.43 -7.96 -17.63
CA VAL A 1 -1.61 -6.98 -16.54
C VAL A 1 -1.97 -7.72 -15.27
N LEU A 2 -1.23 -7.49 -14.19
CA LEU A 2 -1.52 -8.01 -12.86
C LEU A 2 -1.86 -6.85 -11.92
N LEU A 3 -3.07 -6.90 -11.35
CA LEU A 3 -3.55 -5.89 -10.41
C LEU A 3 -3.47 -6.45 -8.98
N GLY A 4 -2.88 -5.70 -8.07
CA GLY A 4 -2.85 -6.01 -6.64
C GLY A 4 -3.90 -5.24 -5.86
N SER A 5 -4.51 -5.87 -4.87
CA SER A 5 -5.35 -5.21 -3.87
C SER A 5 -4.76 -5.46 -2.50
N PHE A 6 -4.48 -4.38 -1.77
CA PHE A 6 -3.93 -4.44 -0.42
C PHE A 6 -4.73 -3.55 0.53
N VAL A 7 -5.61 -4.19 1.29
CA VAL A 7 -6.59 -3.52 2.17
C VAL A 7 -6.20 -3.53 3.64
N SER A 8 -5.17 -4.30 4.01
CA SER A 8 -4.72 -4.47 5.40
C SER A 8 -3.55 -3.55 5.75
N LEU A 9 -3.68 -2.26 5.39
CA LEU A 9 -2.69 -1.26 5.74
C LEU A 9 -2.69 -1.00 7.25
N LYS A 10 -1.51 -0.82 7.81
CA LYS A 10 -1.34 -0.53 9.23
C LYS A 10 -0.92 0.92 9.40
N LYS A 11 -1.49 1.56 10.43
CA LYS A 11 -1.13 2.93 10.79
C LYS A 11 0.35 3.02 11.21
N PRO A 12 0.96 4.21 11.06
CA PRO A 12 2.28 4.50 11.61
C PRO A 12 2.38 4.15 13.09
N LEU A 13 3.57 3.74 13.52
CA LEU A 13 3.83 3.27 14.87
C LEU A 13 3.76 4.42 15.88
N GLU A 14 2.95 4.26 16.92
CA GLU A 14 2.93 5.17 18.06
C GLU A 14 3.52 4.49 19.29
N LYS A 15 4.25 5.24 20.14
CA LYS A 15 4.91 4.69 21.34
C LYS A 15 3.93 4.00 22.31
N SER A 16 2.69 4.48 22.34
CA SER A 16 1.61 3.91 23.18
C SER A 16 1.22 2.48 22.77
N GLU A 17 1.55 2.05 21.55
CA GLU A 17 1.18 0.74 21.00
C GLU A 17 2.21 -0.36 21.28
N LEU A 18 3.28 -0.03 22.01
CA LEU A 18 4.29 -0.97 22.46
C LEU A 18 4.28 -1.15 23.98
N ALA A 19 3.20 -0.73 24.65
CA ALA A 19 3.10 -0.73 26.11
C ALA A 19 2.97 -2.14 26.71
N SER A 20 2.53 -3.13 25.92
CA SER A 20 2.34 -4.51 26.36
C SER A 20 2.98 -5.51 25.40
N THR A 21 3.48 -6.62 25.94
CA THR A 21 3.99 -7.77 25.17
C THR A 21 3.01 -8.25 24.12
N LEU A 22 1.70 -8.24 24.42
CA LEU A 22 0.67 -8.64 23.47
C LEU A 22 0.56 -7.66 22.30
N GLN A 23 0.66 -6.35 22.57
CA GLN A 23 0.66 -5.34 21.51
C GLN A 23 1.93 -5.44 20.65
N LEU A 24 3.08 -5.70 21.27
CA LEU A 24 4.35 -5.92 20.58
C LEU A 24 4.27 -7.14 19.64
N ILE A 25 3.74 -8.27 20.11
CA ILE A 25 3.57 -9.49 19.29
C ILE A 25 2.62 -9.22 18.11
N ASN A 26 1.49 -8.55 18.36
CA ASN A 26 0.54 -8.18 17.29
C ASN A 26 1.21 -7.30 16.24
N ARG A 27 2.03 -6.33 16.66
CA ARG A 27 2.78 -5.47 15.74
C ARG A 27 3.86 -6.21 14.96
N ALA A 28 4.58 -7.13 15.60
CA ALA A 28 5.56 -7.97 14.90
C ALA A 28 4.89 -8.87 13.84
N SER A 29 3.72 -9.43 14.17
CA SER A 29 2.92 -10.24 13.23
C SER A 29 2.43 -9.41 12.05
N ASP A 30 1.84 -8.24 12.33
CA ASP A 30 1.37 -7.30 11.31
C ASP A 30 2.49 -6.88 10.35
N LEU A 31 3.68 -6.55 10.88
CA LEU A 31 4.84 -6.18 10.07
C LEU A 31 5.33 -7.35 9.20
N SER A 32 5.34 -8.55 9.76
CA SER A 32 5.71 -9.77 9.03
C SER A 32 4.77 -10.01 7.85
N PHE A 33 3.46 -9.88 8.07
CA PHE A 33 2.44 -9.99 7.03
C PHE A 33 2.59 -8.90 5.94
N MET A 34 2.82 -7.66 6.36
CA MET A 34 3.06 -6.55 5.43
C MET A 34 4.31 -6.78 4.58
N ALA A 35 5.43 -7.22 5.16
CA ALA A 35 6.68 -7.45 4.43
C ALA A 35 6.51 -8.49 3.30
N VAL A 36 5.81 -9.59 3.58
CA VAL A 36 5.50 -10.63 2.59
C VAL A 36 4.58 -10.10 1.50
N SER A 37 3.58 -9.28 1.86
CA SER A 37 2.66 -8.68 0.88
C SER A 37 3.38 -7.69 -0.03
N VAL A 38 4.20 -6.79 0.53
CA VAL A 38 4.99 -5.81 -0.21
C VAL A 38 5.96 -6.47 -1.18
N TYR A 39 6.57 -7.59 -0.78
CA TYR A 39 7.43 -8.36 -1.67
C TYR A 39 6.73 -8.83 -2.95
N LYS A 40 5.41 -9.09 -2.90
CA LYS A 40 4.62 -9.51 -4.07
C LYS A 40 4.26 -8.35 -5.00
N PHE A 41 4.24 -7.11 -4.51
CA PHE A 41 3.85 -5.92 -5.30
C PHE A 41 4.81 -5.61 -6.45
N LYS A 42 6.04 -6.14 -6.41
CA LYS A 42 6.99 -6.03 -7.52
C LYS A 42 6.49 -6.72 -8.79
N TRP A 43 5.61 -7.70 -8.66
CA TRP A 43 5.04 -8.43 -9.80
C TRP A 43 3.74 -7.81 -10.32
N CYS A 44 3.10 -6.93 -9.54
CA CYS A 44 1.87 -6.26 -9.96
C CYS A 44 2.19 -5.02 -10.79
N ASP A 45 1.44 -4.75 -11.85
CA ASP A 45 1.57 -3.53 -12.64
C ASP A 45 0.98 -2.32 -11.90
N LEU A 46 -0.13 -2.54 -11.18
CA LEU A 46 -0.79 -1.54 -10.33
C LEU A 46 -1.25 -2.19 -9.02
N VAL A 47 -1.17 -1.45 -7.92
CA VAL A 47 -1.68 -1.88 -6.61
C VAL A 47 -2.64 -0.83 -6.05
N PHE A 48 -3.82 -1.28 -5.64
CA PHE A 48 -4.79 -0.49 -4.87
C PHE A 48 -4.50 -0.67 -3.39
N ALA A 49 -4.23 0.45 -2.70
CA ALA A 49 -3.81 0.46 -1.31
C ALA A 49 -4.34 1.75 -0.65
N PRO A 50 -5.65 1.80 -0.32
CA PRO A 50 -6.26 2.97 0.28
C PRO A 50 -5.80 3.15 1.73
N SER A 51 -5.03 4.21 1.99
CA SER A 51 -4.51 4.51 3.33
C SER A 51 -5.62 4.64 4.37
N THR A 52 -6.76 5.22 4.03
CA THR A 52 -7.90 5.40 4.96
C THR A 52 -8.41 4.11 5.59
N LEU A 53 -8.15 2.94 4.99
CA LEU A 53 -8.63 1.67 5.52
C LEU A 53 -7.98 1.24 6.84
N TRP A 54 -6.84 1.81 7.25
CA TRP A 54 -6.21 1.45 8.53
C TRP A 54 -7.08 1.77 9.75
N GLN A 55 -8.08 2.64 9.60
CA GLN A 55 -8.99 3.09 10.66
C GLN A 55 -10.10 2.07 10.97
N PHE A 56 -10.29 1.07 10.11
CA PHE A 56 -11.33 0.06 10.26
C PHE A 56 -10.73 -1.26 10.76
N GLY A 57 -11.46 -1.92 11.65
CA GLY A 57 -11.17 -3.28 12.08
C GLY A 57 -11.52 -4.30 11.00
N ILE A 58 -10.87 -5.48 11.05
CA ILE A 58 -11.11 -6.60 10.13
C ILE A 58 -12.58 -7.06 10.15
N PHE A 59 -13.27 -6.84 11.27
CA PHE A 59 -14.65 -7.27 11.50
C PHE A 59 -15.64 -6.10 11.68
N ASP A 60 -15.32 -4.91 11.17
CA ASP A 60 -16.19 -3.72 11.25
C ASP A 60 -17.38 -3.79 10.28
N THR A 61 -18.28 -4.75 10.50
CA THR A 61 -19.46 -5.00 9.65
C THR A 61 -20.47 -3.86 9.66
N LYS A 62 -20.47 -3.01 10.70
CA LYS A 62 -21.33 -1.83 10.81
C LYS A 62 -20.93 -0.68 9.87
N LYS A 63 -19.69 -0.69 9.39
CA LYS A 63 -19.11 0.38 8.56
C LYS A 63 -18.80 -0.09 7.13
N VAL A 64 -19.46 -1.16 6.69
CA VAL A 64 -19.20 -1.78 5.38
C VAL A 64 -19.39 -0.78 4.24
N ASP A 65 -20.41 0.06 4.31
CA ASP A 65 -20.67 1.07 3.28
C ASP A 65 -19.56 2.12 3.22
N GLU A 66 -19.07 2.59 4.38
CA GLU A 66 -17.95 3.53 4.47
C GLU A 66 -16.65 2.92 3.93
N ILE A 67 -16.38 1.66 4.28
CA ILE A 67 -15.20 0.90 3.83
C ILE A 67 -15.25 0.71 2.30
N TYR A 68 -16.42 0.35 1.78
CA TYR A 68 -16.64 0.19 0.35
C TYR A 68 -16.40 1.51 -0.38
N GLN A 69 -17.01 2.60 0.10
CA GLN A 69 -16.88 3.92 -0.50
C GLN A 69 -15.43 4.40 -0.51
N ALA A 70 -14.70 4.23 0.61
CA ALA A 70 -13.29 4.58 0.69
C ALA A 70 -12.42 3.82 -0.32
N GLY A 71 -12.70 2.52 -0.53
CA GLY A 71 -12.04 1.71 -1.54
C GLY A 71 -12.39 2.14 -2.97
N TYR A 72 -13.68 2.40 -3.22
CA TYR A 72 -14.20 2.82 -4.52
C TYR A 72 -13.60 4.15 -4.97
N GLU A 73 -13.61 5.17 -4.12
CA GLU A 73 -13.04 6.48 -4.43
C GLU A 73 -11.54 6.39 -4.72
N HIS A 74 -10.80 5.58 -3.95
CA HIS A 74 -9.39 5.35 -4.21
C HIS A 74 -9.16 4.67 -5.56
N ALA A 75 -10.03 3.73 -5.95
CA ALA A 75 -9.95 3.08 -7.25
C ALA A 75 -10.25 4.05 -8.39
N CYS A 76 -11.29 4.88 -8.26
CA CYS A 76 -11.62 5.92 -9.24
C CYS A 76 -10.45 6.89 -9.46
N ARG A 77 -9.78 7.34 -8.38
CA ARG A 77 -8.58 8.20 -8.48
C ARG A 77 -7.40 7.53 -9.20
N LYS A 78 -7.36 6.20 -9.25
CA LYS A 78 -6.33 5.41 -9.94
C LYS A 78 -6.76 4.94 -11.33
N MET A 79 -7.98 5.27 -11.76
CA MET A 79 -8.54 4.80 -13.02
C MET A 79 -7.72 5.27 -14.21
N ASP A 80 -7.28 6.55 -14.23
CA ASP A 80 -6.46 7.08 -15.31
C ASP A 80 -5.15 6.30 -15.48
N LYS A 81 -4.50 5.95 -14.36
CA LYS A 81 -3.29 5.13 -14.37
C LYS A 81 -3.57 3.71 -14.87
N LEU A 82 -4.72 3.14 -14.51
CA LEU A 82 -5.13 1.82 -14.98
C LEU A 82 -5.37 1.82 -16.50
N MET A 83 -6.08 2.82 -17.02
CA MET A 83 -6.36 2.96 -18.46
C MET A 83 -5.06 3.08 -19.26
N ALA A 84 -4.13 3.93 -18.80
CA ALA A 84 -2.82 4.06 -19.45
C ALA A 84 -2.04 2.73 -19.51
N ILE A 85 -2.07 1.93 -18.45
CA ILE A 85 -1.42 0.60 -18.43
C ILE A 85 -2.10 -0.35 -19.43
N LEU A 86 -3.43 -0.33 -19.52
CA LEU A 86 -4.17 -1.20 -20.43
C LEU A 86 -3.94 -0.83 -21.91
N GLU A 87 -3.84 0.45 -22.23
CA GLU A 87 -3.53 0.93 -23.58
C GLU A 87 -2.16 0.46 -24.07
N VAL A 88 -1.13 0.55 -23.23
CA VAL A 88 0.23 0.07 -23.54
C VAL A 88 0.24 -1.43 -23.80
N VAL A 89 -0.58 -2.19 -23.07
CA VAL A 89 -0.68 -3.64 -23.22
C VAL A 89 -1.43 -4.03 -24.50
N GLN A 90 -2.46 -3.28 -24.88
CA GLN A 90 -3.22 -3.53 -26.11
C GLN A 90 -2.42 -3.23 -27.39
N GLN A 91 -1.43 -2.34 -27.32
CA GLN A 91 -0.55 -1.99 -28.44
C GLN A 91 0.63 -2.99 -28.64
N GLY A 92 0.58 -4.17 -28.02
CA GLY A 92 1.50 -5.28 -28.29
C GLY A 92 2.95 -5.09 -27.80
N THR A 93 3.25 -3.99 -27.11
CA THR A 93 4.61 -3.68 -26.64
C THR A 93 4.70 -3.79 -25.13
N MET A 94 4.68 -5.02 -24.61
CA MET A 94 5.15 -5.28 -23.25
C MET A 94 6.23 -6.36 -23.26
N ARG A 95 7.46 -5.96 -23.57
CA ARG A 95 8.63 -6.69 -23.07
C ARG A 95 8.78 -6.28 -21.60
N ARG A 96 8.59 -7.24 -20.70
CA ARG A 96 8.82 -7.08 -19.26
C ARG A 96 10.26 -6.57 -19.09
N PRO A 97 10.51 -5.36 -18.57
CA PRO A 97 11.87 -4.95 -18.31
C PRO A 97 12.40 -5.83 -17.17
N GLU A 98 13.49 -6.56 -17.42
CA GLU A 98 14.31 -7.09 -16.36
C GLU A 98 14.83 -5.93 -15.51
N THR A 99 14.32 -5.86 -14.28
CA THR A 99 14.96 -5.20 -13.13
C THR A 99 15.28 -3.72 -13.32
N GLY A 100 14.31 -2.85 -13.02
CA GLY A 100 14.54 -1.47 -12.66
C GLY A 100 13.58 -1.09 -11.55
N ALA A 101 14.08 -0.89 -10.34
CA ALA A 101 13.32 -0.42 -9.20
C ALA A 101 12.72 0.96 -9.51
N THR A 102 11.56 1.00 -10.15
CA THR A 102 10.70 2.17 -10.09
C THR A 102 10.07 2.15 -8.72
N GLU A 103 10.54 3.09 -7.92
CA GLU A 103 10.12 3.47 -6.57
C GLU A 103 8.58 3.53 -6.53
N LYS A 104 7.93 2.41 -6.24
CA LYS A 104 6.47 2.35 -6.07
C LYS A 104 6.14 2.97 -4.74
N GLU A 105 5.70 4.22 -4.80
CA GLU A 105 5.21 5.05 -3.69
C GLU A 105 4.30 4.27 -2.75
N ILE A 106 4.79 3.96 -1.55
CA ILE A 106 4.09 4.01 -0.24
C ILE A 106 5.20 4.30 0.78
N PRO A 107 5.22 5.43 1.55
CA PRO A 107 4.13 5.80 2.45
C PRO A 107 3.84 7.32 2.59
N GLY A 108 2.54 7.65 2.65
CA GLY A 108 2.04 8.87 3.27
C GLY A 108 2.04 10.12 2.39
N GLU A 109 0.85 10.70 2.32
CA GLU A 109 0.52 12.11 2.04
C GLU A 109 0.38 12.62 0.61
N ASP A 110 -0.71 13.36 0.46
CA ASP A 110 -0.88 14.51 -0.40
C ASP A 110 0.33 15.45 -0.31
N GLY A 111 0.69 16.06 -1.44
CA GLY A 111 1.47 17.30 -1.45
C GLY A 111 2.99 17.15 -1.46
N ASP A 112 3.51 17.18 -2.68
CA ASP A 112 4.74 17.86 -3.09
C ASP A 112 6.12 17.29 -2.67
N SER A 113 6.93 17.09 -3.73
CA SER A 113 8.39 17.18 -3.79
C SER A 113 9.30 16.00 -3.37
N LYS A 114 9.78 15.36 -4.46
CA LYS A 114 11.10 14.78 -4.76
C LYS A 114 11.38 13.29 -4.44
N PRO A 115 11.92 12.54 -5.42
CA PRO A 115 12.21 11.12 -5.31
C PRO A 115 13.54 10.87 -4.59
N GLY A 116 13.59 9.80 -3.79
CA GLY A 116 14.83 9.27 -3.23
C GLY A 116 15.10 9.67 -1.77
N THR A 117 14.53 8.95 -0.80
CA THR A 117 15.21 8.48 0.45
C THR A 117 14.27 7.68 1.39
N TRP A 118 13.74 6.55 0.93
CA TRP A 118 12.98 5.61 1.77
C TRP A 118 13.85 4.94 2.84
N ARG A 119 15.17 4.82 2.61
CA ARG A 119 16.13 4.31 3.61
C ARG A 119 16.28 5.26 4.81
N SER A 120 16.13 6.57 4.61
CA SER A 120 16.23 7.56 5.69
C SER A 120 14.93 7.63 6.50
N LYS A 121 13.76 7.51 5.84
CA LYS A 121 12.44 7.42 6.51
C LYS A 121 12.30 6.13 7.35
N LEU A 122 12.85 4.99 6.90
CA LEU A 122 12.83 3.74 7.66
C LEU A 122 13.68 3.79 8.95
N LYS A 123 14.81 4.51 8.96
CA LYS A 123 15.59 4.74 10.19
C LYS A 123 14.85 5.61 11.21
N GLY A 124 14.01 6.56 10.75
CA GLY A 124 13.17 7.38 11.63
C GLY A 124 11.91 6.67 12.12
N LEU A 125 11.45 5.62 11.43
CA LEU A 125 10.29 4.81 11.85
C LEU A 125 10.66 3.68 12.83
N LEU A 126 11.97 3.37 12.96
CA LEU A 126 12.52 2.31 13.80
C LEU A 126 13.18 2.82 15.10
N LEU A 127 13.18 4.14 15.36
CA LEU A 127 13.72 4.78 16.56
C LEU A 127 12.70 5.69 17.24
#